data_AF-A0A829W3Z1-F1
#
_entry.id   AF-A0A829W3Z1-F1
#
_cell.length_a   1.000
_cell.length_b   1.000
_cell.length_c   1.000
_cell.angle_alpha   90.00
_cell.angle_beta   90.00
_cell.angle_gamma   90.00
#
_symmetry.space_group_name_H-M   'P 1'
#
loop_
_entity.id
_entity.type
_entity.pdbx_description
1 polymer ?
#
loop_
_entity_poly.entity_id
_entity_poly.type
_entity_poly.pdbx_seq_one_letter_code
_entity_poly.pdbx_strand_id
1 'polypeptide(L)' 'MTGITLEIAEKHLDAWLEAELAVTTNQSYTIGSRTLTRANLSEIRKQIEYWQGKVNVLQNAANRKGRNRTYRIVPRDL' A
#
# COMPACT_ATOMS: atom_id res chain seq x y z
N MET A 1 5.08 14.78 -9.88
CA MET A 1 4.87 14.14 -8.57
C MET A 1 5.38 12.71 -8.69
N THR A 2 6.65 12.47 -8.35
CA THR A 2 7.30 11.14 -8.41
C THR A 2 7.16 10.48 -7.04
N GLY A 3 5.94 10.10 -6.70
CA GLY A 3 5.61 9.41 -5.45
C GLY A 3 4.60 8.31 -5.74
N ILE A 4 4.63 7.27 -4.92
CA ILE A 4 3.67 6.16 -4.97
C ILE A 4 2.25 6.74 -4.84
N THR A 5 1.38 6.44 -5.81
CA THR A 5 -0.03 6.83 -5.78
C THR A 5 -0.82 5.89 -4.87
N LEU A 6 -2.01 6.32 -4.41
CA LEU A 6 -2.89 5.49 -3.60
C LEU A 6 -3.18 4.14 -4.27
N GLU A 7 -3.53 4.16 -5.55
CA GLU A 7 -3.84 2.96 -6.33
C GLU A 7 -2.66 1.99 -6.42
N ILE A 8 -1.42 2.50 -6.55
CA ILE A 8 -0.22 1.66 -6.55
C ILE A 8 0.00 1.04 -5.16
N ALA A 9 -0.20 1.81 -4.09
CA ALA A 9 -0.06 1.32 -2.72
C ALA A 9 -1.10 0.23 -2.39
N GLU A 10 -2.33 0.39 -2.85
CA GLU A 10 -3.40 -0.61 -2.70
C GLU A 10 -3.08 -1.89 -3.46
N LYS A 11 -2.70 -1.79 -4.75
CA LYS A 11 -2.27 -2.97 -5.55
C LYS A 11 -1.12 -3.74 -4.90
N HIS A 12 -0.16 -3.04 -4.31
CA HIS A 12 0.91 -3.70 -3.59
C HIS A 12 0.41 -4.37 -2.31
N LEU A 13 -0.43 -3.69 -1.52
CA LEU A 13 -1.01 -4.28 -0.30
C LEU A 13 -1.76 -5.58 -0.62
N ASP A 14 -2.60 -5.57 -1.65
CA ASP A 14 -3.36 -6.75 -2.09
C ASP A 14 -2.42 -7.90 -2.50
N ALA A 15 -1.39 -7.60 -3.29
CA ALA A 15 -0.40 -8.61 -3.70
C ALA A 15 0.33 -9.24 -2.50
N TRP A 16 0.61 -8.47 -1.44
CA TRP A 16 1.26 -9.00 -0.24
C TRP A 16 0.30 -9.79 0.64
N LEU A 17 -0.98 -9.45 0.69
CA LEU A 17 -2.03 -10.25 1.35
C LEU A 17 -2.23 -11.59 0.64
N GLU A 18 -2.27 -11.60 -0.69
CA GLU A 18 -2.31 -12.83 -1.48
C GLU A 18 -1.04 -13.68 -1.26
N ALA A 19 0.12 -13.05 -1.17
CA ALA A 19 1.37 -13.74 -0.86
C ALA A 19 1.34 -14.40 0.53
N GLU A 20 0.76 -13.74 1.54
CA GLU A 20 0.57 -14.33 2.88
C GLU A 20 -0.29 -15.59 2.79
N LEU A 21 -1.45 -15.51 2.13
CA LEU A 21 -2.33 -16.68 1.91
C LEU A 21 -1.59 -17.81 1.19
N ALA A 22 -0.87 -17.52 0.11
CA ALA A 22 -0.11 -18.52 -0.62
C ALA A 22 0.98 -19.19 0.24
N VAL A 23 1.67 -18.44 1.10
CA VAL A 23 2.68 -19.00 2.01
C VAL A 23 2.05 -19.87 3.10
N THR A 24 0.87 -19.51 3.62
CA THR A 24 0.17 -20.36 4.60
C THR A 24 -0.19 -21.74 4.04
N THR A 25 -0.45 -21.83 2.73
CA THR A 25 -0.84 -23.12 2.12
C THR A 25 0.32 -24.09 1.91
N ASN A 26 1.52 -23.62 1.53
CA ASN A 26 2.72 -24.45 1.39
C ASN A 26 3.98 -23.57 1.34
N GLN A 27 4.91 -23.81 2.27
CA GLN A 27 6.10 -22.97 2.43
C GLN A 27 7.25 -23.29 1.46
N SER A 28 7.31 -24.51 0.94
CA SER A 28 8.27 -24.93 -0.09
C SER A 28 7.60 -25.83 -1.13
N TYR A 29 8.09 -25.75 -2.37
CA TYR A 29 7.68 -26.64 -3.45
C TYR A 29 8.92 -27.23 -4.10
N THR A 30 9.02 -28.55 -4.14
CA THR A 30 10.15 -29.27 -4.74
C THR A 30 9.65 -30.00 -5.98
N ILE A 31 10.30 -29.75 -7.13
CA ILE A 31 10.07 -30.50 -8.37
C ILE A 31 11.39 -31.04 -8.91
N GLY A 32 11.51 -32.37 -8.94
CA GLY A 32 12.76 -33.04 -9.33
C GLY A 32 13.92 -32.67 -8.40
N SER A 33 14.97 -32.05 -8.95
CA SER A 33 16.15 -31.57 -8.21
C SER A 33 16.11 -30.08 -7.84
N ARG A 34 15.02 -29.36 -8.13
CA ARG A 34 14.90 -27.91 -7.88
C ARG A 34 13.90 -27.66 -6.75
N THR A 35 14.33 -26.89 -5.76
CA THR A 35 13.49 -26.47 -4.62
C THR A 35 13.21 -24.97 -4.73
N LEU A 36 11.93 -24.59 -4.71
CA LEU A 36 11.50 -23.20 -4.56
C LEU A 36 11.09 -22.96 -3.11
N THR A 37 11.87 -22.17 -2.39
CA THR A 37 11.53 -21.71 -1.04
C THR A 37 10.81 -20.37 -1.14
N ARG A 38 9.60 -20.27 -0.57
CA ARG A 38 8.86 -19.00 -0.54
C ARG A 38 9.49 -18.02 0.46
N ALA A 39 9.15 -16.73 0.33
CA ALA A 39 9.61 -15.68 1.25
C ALA A 39 9.18 -15.96 2.70
N ASN A 40 9.94 -15.44 3.66
CA ASN A 40 9.67 -15.66 5.07
C ASN A 40 8.38 -14.92 5.48
N LEU A 41 7.49 -15.60 6.22
CA LEU A 41 6.23 -15.03 6.70
C LEU A 41 6.45 -13.71 7.48
N SER A 42 7.56 -13.60 8.20
CA SER A 42 7.91 -12.38 8.95
C SER A 42 8.21 -11.18 8.05
N GLU A 43 8.78 -11.39 6.86
CA GLU A 43 9.05 -10.33 5.90
C GLU A 43 7.75 -9.90 5.21
N ILE A 44 6.89 -10.87 4.85
CA ILE A 44 5.56 -10.59 4.27
C ILE A 44 4.74 -9.72 5.21
N ARG A 45 4.66 -10.06 6.50
CA ARG A 45 3.92 -9.26 7.49
C ARG A 45 4.46 -7.84 7.63
N LYS A 46 5.78 -7.66 7.69
CA LYS A 46 6.41 -6.33 7.71
C LYS A 46 6.03 -5.50 6.49
N GLN A 47 5.96 -6.14 5.32
CA GLN A 47 5.63 -5.46 4.08
C GLN A 47 4.15 -5.10 4.01
N ILE A 48 3.25 -5.96 4.51
CA ILE A 48 1.82 -5.65 4.70
C ILE A 48 1.65 -4.43 5.59
N GLU A 49 2.28 -4.40 6.77
CA GLU A 49 2.20 -3.27 7.70
C GLU A 49 2.70 -1.96 7.05
N TYR A 50 3.80 -2.04 6.30
CA TYR A 50 4.35 -0.90 5.56
C TYR A 50 3.35 -0.34 4.55
N TRP A 51 2.79 -1.19 3.68
CA TRP A 51 1.85 -0.75 2.66
C TRP A 51 0.53 -0.27 3.24
N GLN A 52 0.03 -0.93 4.28
CA GLN A 52 -1.16 -0.50 5.00
C GLN A 52 -0.96 0.90 5.60
N GLY A 53 0.21 1.16 6.19
CA GLY A 53 0.59 2.48 6.67
C GLY A 53 0.62 3.52 5.54
N LYS A 54 1.16 3.18 4.37
CA LYS A 54 1.19 4.07 3.19
C LYS A 54 -0.21 4.37 2.67
N VAL A 55 -1.07 3.37 2.52
CA VAL A 55 -2.47 3.53 2.10
C VAL A 55 -3.19 4.47 3.07
N ASN A 56 -3.07 4.24 4.38
CA ASN A 56 -3.70 5.09 5.39
C ASN A 56 -3.24 6.56 5.30
N VAL A 57 -1.94 6.80 5.09
CA VAL A 57 -1.40 8.17 4.93
C VAL A 57 -1.92 8.82 3.65
N LEU A 58 -1.90 8.09 2.53
CA LEU A 58 -2.34 8.60 1.23
C LEU A 58 -3.85 8.85 1.20
N GLN A 59 -4.65 7.96 1.79
CA GLN A 59 -6.10 8.10 1.92
C GLN A 59 -6.46 9.30 2.81
N ASN A 60 -5.77 9.47 3.93
CA ASN A 60 -5.94 10.65 4.78
C ASN A 60 -5.52 11.93 4.07
N ALA A 61 -4.45 11.93 3.29
CA ALA A 61 -4.03 13.08 2.49
C ALA A 61 -5.05 13.43 1.40
N ALA A 62 -5.62 12.41 0.72
CA ALA A 62 -6.69 12.57 -0.25
C ALA A 62 -7.95 13.18 0.40
N ASN A 63 -8.36 12.66 1.56
CA ASN A 63 -9.54 13.12 2.30
C ASN A 63 -9.35 14.52 2.93
N ARG A 64 -8.12 14.88 3.33
CA ARG A 64 -7.80 16.19 3.94
C ARG A 64 -7.69 17.34 2.95
N LYS A 65 -7.81 17.10 1.63
CA LYS A 65 -7.79 18.16 0.59
C LYS A 65 -8.85 19.27 0.77
N GLY A 66 -9.82 19.12 1.68
CA GLY A 66 -10.84 20.13 1.97
C GLY A 66 -10.60 21.04 3.18
N ARG A 67 -9.72 20.70 4.14
CA ARG A 67 -9.75 21.36 5.47
C ARG A 67 -9.14 22.77 5.51
N ASN A 68 -8.23 23.10 4.59
CA ASN A 68 -7.51 24.39 4.58
C ASN A 68 -7.72 25.17 3.27
N ARG A 69 -8.96 25.46 2.89
CA ARG A 69 -9.25 26.42 1.81
C ARG A 69 -9.97 27.64 2.38
N THR A 70 -9.22 28.55 3.02
CA THR A 70 -9.73 29.88 3.36
C THR A 70 -9.71 30.74 2.11
N TYR A 71 -10.88 30.99 1.52
CA TYR A 71 -11.04 31.96 0.44
C TYR A 71 -11.42 33.31 1.03
N ARG A 72 -10.57 34.33 0.86
CA ARG A 72 -10.88 35.72 1.19
C ARG A 72 -11.28 36.43 -0.09
N ILE A 73 -12.57 36.68 -0.25
CA ILE A 73 -13.11 37.53 -1.32
C ILE A 73 -13.09 38.96 -0.79
N VAL A 74 -12.37 39.86 -1.46
CA VAL A 74 -12.45 41.30 -1.22
C VAL A 74 -13.25 41.88 -2.37
N PRO A 75 -14.47 42.41 -2.12
CA PRO A 75 -15.17 43.20 -3.13
C PRO A 75 -14.29 44.40 -3.46
N ARG A 76 -13.90 44.52 -4.73
CA ARG A 76 -13.39 45.77 -5.27
C ARG A 76 -14.51 46.35 -6.10
N ASP A 77 -15.02 47.49 -5.65
CA ASP A 77 -15.92 48.31 -6.46
C ASP A 77 -15.17 48.78 -7.71
N LEU A 78 -15.83 48.66 -8.85
CA LEU A 78 -15.48 49.33 -10.11
C LEU A 78 -16.15 50.70 -10.14
#